data_AF-A0ABD0S3P7-F1
#
_entry.id   AF-A0ABD0S3P7-F1
#
_cell.length_a   1.000
_cell.length_b   1.000
_cell.length_c   1.000
_cell.angle_alpha   90.00
_cell.angle_beta   90.00
_cell.angle_gamma   90.00
#
_symmetry.space_group_name_H-M   'P 1'
#
loop_
_entity.id
_entity.type
_entity.pdbx_description
1 polymer ?
#
loop_
_entity_poly.entity_id
_entity_poly.type
_entity_poly.pdbx_seq_one_letter_code
_entity_poly.pdbx_strand_id
1 'polypeptide(L)'
;MATPSNGSGNLVEEFEESFQACLNVLTKQEASPSVEKEEVKVEVERFIDLARQMEAFFLQKRFLLSAMKPELLVKEDNNELKCELQRKEELLRRHYDKISQWQSLLQDLQGHTVYNKCQQQPAPQSIQQAASPAPRQPPGVQAQQAQQMAAAAAAQQAALQQQAALQQQQVPRPPHPPAYPAAGPRR
;
A
#
# COMPACT_ATOMS: atom_id res chain seq x y z
N MET A 1 33.08 4.01 13.09
CA MET A 1 32.42 3.37 11.94
C MET A 1 33.40 2.35 11.39
N ALA A 2 33.08 1.05 11.48
CA ALA A 2 33.93 0.01 10.92
C ALA A 2 33.44 -0.29 9.51
N THR A 3 34.30 -0.03 8.53
CA THR A 3 34.16 -0.47 7.15
C THR A 3 34.26 -1.99 7.10
N PRO A 4 33.34 -2.73 6.47
CA PRO A 4 33.58 -4.14 6.22
C PRO A 4 34.70 -4.26 5.20
N SER A 5 35.79 -4.93 5.58
CA SER A 5 36.91 -5.17 4.69
C SER A 5 36.44 -6.03 3.53
N ASN A 6 36.86 -5.62 2.34
CA ASN A 6 36.74 -6.30 1.07
C ASN A 6 37.51 -7.65 1.11
N GLY A 7 36.91 -8.67 1.71
CA GLY A 7 37.32 -10.07 1.59
C GLY A 7 36.65 -10.69 0.38
N SER A 8 37.44 -11.10 -0.60
CA SER A 8 37.01 -11.73 -1.86
C SER A 8 36.67 -13.21 -1.68
N GLY A 9 35.93 -13.53 -0.62
CA GLY A 9 35.47 -14.88 -0.24
C GLY A 9 34.03 -14.80 0.27
N ASN A 10 33.25 -15.86 0.03
CA ASN A 10 31.90 -15.95 0.58
C ASN A 10 32.03 -16.08 2.11
N LEU A 11 31.48 -15.13 2.88
CA LEU A 11 31.57 -15.11 4.35
C LEU A 11 31.12 -16.44 5.00
N VAL A 12 30.18 -17.14 4.35
CA VAL A 12 29.72 -18.46 4.78
C VAL A 12 30.81 -19.52 4.60
N GLU A 13 31.52 -19.50 3.48
CA GLU A 13 32.65 -20.42 3.23
C GLU A 13 33.79 -20.18 4.22
N GLU A 14 34.14 -18.91 4.49
CA GLU A 14 35.17 -18.56 5.48
C GLU A 14 34.79 -19.02 6.91
N PHE A 15 33.50 -18.89 7.26
CA PHE A 15 32.98 -19.40 8.52
C PHE A 15 33.04 -20.93 8.60
N GLU A 16 32.61 -21.63 7.56
CA GLU A 16 32.68 -23.10 7.47
C GLU A 16 34.13 -23.61 7.60
N GLU A 17 35.07 -22.97 6.91
CA GLU A 17 36.50 -23.28 7.03
C GLU A 17 37.02 -23.05 8.46
N SER A 18 36.62 -21.97 9.12
CA SER A 18 37.01 -21.69 10.51
C SER A 18 36.41 -22.68 11.51
N PHE A 19 35.18 -23.13 11.26
CA PHE A 19 34.54 -24.16 12.07
C PHE A 19 35.30 -25.49 11.95
N GLN A 20 35.65 -25.87 10.72
CA GLN A 20 36.40 -27.10 10.48
C GLN A 20 37.81 -27.03 11.08
N ALA A 21 38.51 -25.89 10.96
CA ALA A 21 39.81 -25.68 11.58
C ALA A 21 39.75 -25.75 13.11
N CYS A 22 38.78 -25.08 13.72
CA CYS A 22 38.55 -25.12 15.16
C CYS A 22 38.26 -26.55 15.66
N LEU A 23 37.41 -27.31 14.96
CA LEU A 23 37.15 -28.71 15.30
C LEU A 23 38.40 -29.58 15.16
N ASN A 24 39.15 -29.41 14.08
CA ASN A 24 40.33 -30.23 13.80
C ASN A 24 41.37 -30.12 14.91
N VAL A 25 41.62 -28.91 15.45
CA VAL A 25 42.58 -28.70 16.54
C VAL A 25 42.07 -29.34 17.85
N LEU A 26 40.75 -29.38 18.08
CA LEU A 26 40.17 -30.04 19.26
C LEU A 26 40.17 -31.57 19.18
N THR A 27 40.29 -32.15 17.98
CA THR A 27 40.19 -33.61 17.76
C THR A 27 41.51 -34.29 17.40
N LYS A 28 42.61 -33.55 17.18
CA LYS A 28 43.93 -34.13 16.91
C LYS A 28 44.51 -34.75 18.18
N GLN A 29 45.04 -35.97 18.08
CA GLN A 29 45.46 -36.79 19.23
C GLN A 29 47.00 -36.81 19.46
N GLU A 30 47.78 -36.11 18.63
CA GLU A 30 49.24 -36.29 18.51
C GLU A 30 50.01 -34.95 18.56
N ALA A 31 49.92 -34.17 19.64
CA ALA A 31 50.72 -32.96 19.81
C ALA A 31 51.15 -32.71 21.27
N SER A 32 52.29 -32.03 21.46
CA SER A 32 52.77 -31.64 22.78
C SER A 32 51.83 -30.61 23.44
N PRO A 33 51.48 -30.74 24.73
CA PRO A 33 50.36 -30.04 25.38
C PRO A 33 50.49 -28.51 25.48
N SER A 34 51.69 -27.95 25.30
CA SER A 34 51.94 -26.51 25.40
C SER A 34 51.75 -25.74 24.09
N VAL A 35 52.06 -26.34 22.94
CA VAL A 35 51.86 -25.71 21.61
C VAL A 35 50.39 -25.79 21.20
N GLU A 36 49.74 -26.89 21.57
CA GLU A 36 48.32 -27.15 21.29
C GLU A 36 47.39 -26.11 21.92
N LYS A 37 47.68 -25.65 23.15
CA LYS A 37 46.83 -24.68 23.84
C LYS A 37 46.79 -23.32 23.15
N GLU A 38 47.90 -22.89 22.54
CA GLU A 38 47.96 -21.63 21.79
C GLU A 38 47.25 -21.77 20.44
N GLU A 39 47.44 -22.88 19.74
CA GLU A 39 46.76 -23.17 18.47
C GLU A 39 45.23 -23.27 18.64
N VAL A 40 44.76 -23.95 19.71
CA VAL A 40 43.34 -24.00 20.08
C VAL A 40 42.80 -22.60 20.30
N LYS A 41 43.53 -21.76 21.04
CA LYS A 41 43.09 -20.41 21.35
C LYS A 41 42.93 -19.56 20.08
N VAL A 42 43.92 -19.61 19.18
CA VAL A 42 43.90 -18.85 17.92
C VAL A 42 42.72 -19.27 17.05
N GLU A 43 42.50 -20.57 16.85
CA GLU A 43 41.39 -21.03 16.00
C GLU A 43 40.01 -20.78 16.61
N VAL A 44 39.88 -20.88 17.94
CA VAL A 44 38.63 -20.54 18.64
C VAL A 44 38.33 -19.04 18.53
N GLU A 45 39.32 -18.17 18.72
CA GLU A 45 39.15 -16.72 18.56
C GLU A 45 38.75 -16.37 17.12
N ARG A 46 39.41 -16.98 16.13
CA ARG A 46 39.08 -16.81 14.70
C ARG A 46 37.64 -17.24 14.37
N PHE A 47 37.21 -18.40 14.87
CA PHE A 47 35.84 -18.88 14.69
C PHE A 47 34.81 -17.95 15.34
N ILE A 48 35.07 -17.47 16.56
CA ILE A 48 34.18 -16.53 17.26
C ILE A 48 34.04 -15.22 16.48
N ASP A 49 35.13 -14.70 15.92
CA ASP A 49 35.10 -13.45 15.15
C ASP A 49 34.29 -13.60 13.86
N LEU A 50 34.46 -14.70 13.14
CA LEU A 50 33.66 -15.01 11.95
C LEU A 50 32.18 -15.26 12.30
N ALA A 51 31.89 -15.92 13.42
CA ALA A 51 30.52 -16.11 13.90
C ALA A 51 29.81 -14.77 14.16
N ARG A 52 30.52 -13.84 14.82
CA ARG A 52 30.03 -12.48 15.07
C ARG A 52 29.87 -11.69 13.77
N GLN A 53 30.76 -11.88 12.81
CA GLN A 53 30.65 -11.25 11.49
C GLN A 53 29.43 -11.77 10.72
N MET A 54 29.15 -13.07 10.79
CA MET A 54 27.92 -13.68 10.24
C MET A 54 26.67 -13.08 10.90
N GLU A 55 26.63 -13.02 12.23
CA GLU A 55 25.50 -12.43 12.96
C GLU A 55 25.26 -10.98 12.51
N ALA A 56 26.32 -10.16 12.48
CA ALA A 56 26.24 -8.77 12.04
C ALA A 56 25.75 -8.65 10.59
N PHE A 57 26.24 -9.49 9.69
CA PHE A 57 25.83 -9.52 8.29
C PHE A 57 24.33 -9.81 8.14
N PHE A 58 23.82 -10.85 8.79
CA PHE A 58 22.40 -11.20 8.71
C PHE A 58 21.50 -10.20 9.41
N LEU A 59 21.93 -9.61 10.53
CA LEU A 59 21.20 -8.52 11.18
C LEU A 59 21.11 -7.28 10.28
N GLN A 60 22.20 -6.91 9.60
CA GLN A 60 22.21 -5.79 8.65
C GLN A 60 21.29 -6.06 7.46
N LYS A 61 21.32 -7.27 6.88
CA LYS A 61 20.41 -7.66 5.80
C LYS A 61 18.95 -7.62 6.24
N ARG A 62 18.64 -8.14 7.44
CA ARG A 62 17.29 -8.09 8.02
C ARG A 62 16.81 -6.65 8.22
N PHE A 63 17.67 -5.78 8.74
CA PHE A 63 17.36 -4.35 8.92
C PHE A 63 17.06 -3.68 7.57
N LEU A 64 17.91 -3.91 6.56
CA LEU A 64 17.70 -3.37 5.22
C LEU A 64 16.36 -3.84 4.62
N LEU A 65 16.04 -5.13 4.73
CA LEU A 65 14.75 -5.67 4.29
C LEU A 65 13.57 -5.04 5.04
N SER A 66 13.71 -4.79 6.35
CA SER A 66 12.67 -4.12 7.13
C SER A 66 12.42 -2.67 6.68
N ALA A 67 13.48 -1.97 6.26
CA ALA A 67 13.39 -0.61 5.72
C ALA A 67 12.79 -0.57 4.31
N MET A 68 13.02 -1.60 3.49
CA MET A 68 12.49 -1.69 2.12
C MET A 68 11.04 -2.26 2.07
N LYS A 69 10.58 -2.93 3.12
CA LYS A 69 9.23 -3.52 3.16
C LYS A 69 8.10 -2.50 2.96
N PRO A 70 8.11 -1.31 3.58
CA PRO A 70 7.13 -0.26 3.29
C PRO A 70 7.14 0.20 1.84
N GLU A 71 8.32 0.35 1.22
CA GLU A 71 8.45 0.77 -0.17
C GLU A 71 7.87 -0.27 -1.14
N LEU A 72 8.09 -1.56 -0.86
CA LEU A 72 7.53 -2.67 -1.63
C LEU A 72 6.00 -2.69 -1.57
N LEU A 73 5.41 -2.53 -0.38
CA LEU A 73 3.95 -2.47 -0.20
C LEU A 73 3.36 -1.27 -0.94
N VAL A 74 3.94 -0.08 -0.76
CA VAL A 74 3.48 1.12 -1.47
C VAL A 74 3.57 0.95 -2.99
N LYS A 75 4.60 0.26 -3.48
CA LYS A 75 4.75 -0.02 -4.92
C LYS A 75 3.68 -0.99 -5.44
N GLU A 76 3.36 -2.02 -4.67
CA GLU A 76 2.28 -2.96 -4.98
C GLU A 76 0.92 -2.26 -5.01
N ASP A 77 0.59 -1.48 -3.98
CA ASP A 77 -0.63 -0.67 -3.89
C ASP A 77 -0.74 0.30 -5.07
N ASN A 78 0.35 1.00 -5.40
CA ASN A 78 0.37 1.90 -6.57
C ASN A 78 0.12 1.16 -7.88
N ASN A 79 0.61 -0.07 -8.01
CA ASN A 79 0.38 -0.87 -9.20
C ASN A 79 -1.09 -1.31 -9.31
N GLU A 80 -1.68 -1.74 -8.19
CA GLU A 80 -3.10 -2.10 -8.11
C GLU A 80 -4.00 -0.90 -8.45
N LEU A 81 -3.70 0.28 -7.90
CA LEU A 81 -4.41 1.51 -8.20
C LEU A 81 -4.32 1.91 -9.67
N LYS A 82 -3.15 1.74 -10.31
CA LYS A 82 -2.99 2.00 -11.76
C LYS A 82 -3.84 1.05 -12.60
N CYS A 83 -3.86 -0.23 -12.27
CA CYS A 83 -4.69 -1.21 -12.96
C CYS A 83 -6.19 -0.89 -12.80
N GLU A 84 -6.63 -0.55 -11.59
CA GLU A 84 -8.04 -0.20 -11.34
C GLU A 84 -8.42 1.11 -12.04
N LEU A 85 -7.53 2.11 -12.06
CA LEU A 85 -7.75 3.35 -12.82
C LEU A 85 -7.96 3.06 -14.30
N GLN A 86 -7.06 2.29 -14.93
CA GLN A 86 -7.17 1.91 -16.34
C GLN A 86 -8.48 1.17 -16.63
N ARG A 87 -8.88 0.26 -15.74
CA ARG A 87 -10.16 -0.47 -15.87
C ARG A 87 -11.36 0.48 -15.82
N LYS A 88 -11.33 1.48 -14.93
CA LYS A 88 -12.38 2.51 -14.82
C LYS A 88 -12.40 3.42 -16.05
N GLU A 89 -11.25 3.82 -16.58
CA GLU A 89 -11.16 4.62 -17.81
C GLU A 89 -11.78 3.90 -19.00
N GLU A 90 -11.49 2.60 -19.17
CA GLU A 90 -12.08 1.79 -20.23
C GLU A 90 -13.61 1.64 -20.04
N LEU A 91 -14.08 1.50 -18.81
CA LEU A 91 -15.51 1.44 -18.53
C LEU A 91 -16.21 2.77 -18.88
N LEU A 92 -15.62 3.90 -18.50
CA LEU A 92 -16.12 5.23 -18.85
C LEU A 92 -16.15 5.42 -20.36
N ARG A 93 -15.08 5.03 -21.07
CA ARG A 93 -15.02 5.09 -22.54
C ARG A 93 -16.20 4.37 -23.18
N ARG A 94 -16.49 3.12 -22.76
CA ARG A 94 -17.63 2.35 -23.25
C ARG A 94 -18.99 3.02 -22.96
N HIS A 95 -19.11 3.72 -21.84
CA HIS A 95 -20.32 4.47 -21.52
C HIS A 95 -20.47 5.70 -22.41
N TYR A 96 -19.39 6.46 -22.64
CA TYR A 96 -19.40 7.57 -23.59
C TYR A 96 -19.75 7.11 -25.00
N ASP A 97 -19.20 5.98 -25.47
CA ASP A 97 -19.53 5.42 -26.79
C ASP A 97 -21.02 5.08 -26.92
N LYS A 98 -21.63 4.50 -25.88
CA LYS A 98 -23.07 4.22 -25.85
C LYS A 98 -23.91 5.49 -25.86
N ILE A 99 -23.51 6.50 -25.09
CA ILE A 99 -24.19 7.80 -25.06
C ILE A 99 -24.16 8.42 -26.46
N SER A 100 -23.00 8.44 -27.12
CA SER A 100 -22.87 8.95 -28.48
C SER A 100 -23.76 8.19 -29.48
N GLN A 101 -23.83 6.86 -29.37
CA GLN A 101 -24.75 6.06 -30.20
C GLN A 101 -26.21 6.44 -29.98
N TRP A 102 -26.63 6.58 -28.72
CA TRP A 102 -28.00 6.98 -28.39
C TRP A 102 -28.33 8.40 -28.86
N GLN A 103 -27.38 9.32 -28.75
CA GLN A 103 -27.53 10.69 -29.26
C GLN A 103 -27.70 10.69 -30.79
N SER A 104 -26.90 9.91 -31.52
CA SER A 104 -27.06 9.76 -32.98
C SER A 104 -28.44 9.21 -33.35
N LEU A 105 -28.89 8.15 -32.68
CA LEU A 105 -30.20 7.54 -32.94
C LEU A 105 -31.35 8.53 -32.68
N LEU A 106 -31.25 9.34 -31.62
CA LEU A 106 -32.24 10.39 -31.33
C LEU A 106 -32.24 11.49 -32.39
N GLN A 107 -31.06 11.88 -32.88
CA GLN A 107 -30.93 12.89 -33.93
C GLN A 107 -31.52 12.40 -35.26
N ASP A 108 -31.26 11.15 -35.64
CA ASP A 108 -31.83 10.51 -36.84
C ASP A 108 -33.36 10.44 -36.76
N LEU A 109 -33.91 10.11 -35.59
CA LEU A 109 -35.36 10.06 -35.37
C LEU A 109 -35.99 11.45 -35.49
N GLN A 110 -35.37 12.48 -34.92
CA GLN A 110 -35.82 13.86 -35.07
C GLN A 110 -35.78 14.30 -36.54
N GLY A 111 -34.71 13.98 -37.29
CA GLY A 111 -34.62 14.23 -38.73
C GLY A 111 -35.74 13.59 -39.54
N HIS A 112 -36.07 12.32 -39.26
CA HIS A 112 -37.20 11.63 -39.90
C HIS A 112 -38.57 12.22 -39.55
N THR A 113 -38.78 12.67 -38.31
CA THR A 113 -40.05 13.34 -37.94
C THR A 113 -40.24 14.69 -38.63
N VAL A 114 -39.15 15.45 -38.87
CA VAL A 114 -39.20 16.71 -39.61
C VAL A 114 -39.47 16.47 -41.11
N TYR A 115 -38.87 15.42 -41.69
CA TYR A 115 -39.09 15.06 -43.10
C TYR A 115 -40.52 14.55 -43.35
N ASN A 116 -41.10 13.77 -42.42
CA ASN A 116 -42.50 13.32 -42.52
C ASN A 116 -43.52 14.47 -42.37
N LYS A 117 -43.21 15.49 -41.56
CA LYS A 117 -44.13 16.61 -41.33
C LYS A 117 -44.18 17.61 -42.50
N CYS A 118 -43.17 17.63 -43.38
CA CYS A 118 -43.11 18.52 -44.54
C CYS A 118 -43.89 17.99 -45.77
N GLN A 119 -44.38 16.74 -45.76
CA GLN A 119 -45.18 16.16 -46.85
C GLN A 119 -46.70 16.15 -46.62
N GLN A 120 -47.21 16.68 -45.49
CA GLN A 120 -48.64 16.88 -45.31
C GLN A 120 -48.98 18.37 -45.28
N GLN A 121 -49.69 18.81 -46.31
CA GLN A 121 -50.32 20.13 -46.41
C GLN A 121 -51.31 20.40 -45.25
N PRO A 122 -51.60 21.68 -44.98
CA PRO A 122 -52.18 22.13 -43.71
C PRO A 122 -53.72 22.06 -43.70
N ALA A 123 -54.28 21.62 -42.58
CA ALA A 123 -55.65 21.93 -42.17
C ALA A 123 -55.60 22.94 -41.01
N PRO A 124 -56.37 24.05 -41.03
CA PRO A 124 -56.29 25.07 -40.00
C PRO A 124 -57.38 24.85 -38.96
N GLN A 125 -57.05 24.53 -37.70
CA GLN A 125 -58.00 24.70 -36.60
C GLN A 125 -57.35 25.17 -35.30
N SER A 126 -57.76 26.41 -34.95
CA SER A 126 -58.03 26.96 -33.62
C SER A 126 -57.00 26.84 -32.49
N ILE A 127 -56.55 28.02 -32.07
CA ILE A 127 -56.00 28.37 -30.77
C ILE A 127 -56.86 27.77 -29.63
N GLN A 128 -56.25 26.95 -28.77
CA GLN A 128 -56.72 26.80 -27.40
C GLN A 128 -55.53 26.66 -26.44
N GLN A 129 -55.45 27.66 -25.58
CA GLN A 129 -54.50 27.83 -24.48
C GLN A 129 -54.90 26.86 -23.36
N ALA A 130 -54.03 25.92 -22.99
CA ALA A 130 -54.17 25.13 -21.77
C ALA A 130 -52.80 24.69 -21.25
N ALA A 131 -52.65 24.78 -19.93
CA ALA A 131 -51.43 24.68 -19.14
C ALA A 131 -50.60 23.41 -19.36
N SER A 132 -49.28 23.58 -19.24
CA SER A 132 -48.26 22.53 -19.25
C SER A 132 -48.53 21.42 -18.23
N PRO A 133 -48.43 20.13 -18.60
CA PRO A 133 -48.25 19.07 -17.62
C PRO A 133 -46.75 18.87 -17.39
N ALA A 134 -46.32 19.07 -16.14
CA ALA A 134 -45.03 18.61 -15.66
C ALA A 134 -44.91 17.08 -15.84
N PRO A 135 -43.74 16.53 -16.20
CA PRO A 135 -43.57 15.10 -16.33
C PRO A 135 -43.67 14.44 -14.95
N ARG A 136 -44.69 13.60 -14.75
CA ARG A 136 -44.80 12.68 -13.62
C ARG A 136 -43.65 11.68 -13.68
N GLN A 137 -42.73 11.74 -12.72
CA GLN A 137 -41.70 10.72 -12.52
C GLN A 137 -42.31 9.46 -11.85
N PRO A 138 -41.83 8.26 -12.19
CA PRO A 138 -42.33 7.00 -11.61
C PRO A 138 -41.88 6.83 -10.14
N PRO A 139 -42.70 6.25 -9.24
CA PRO A 139 -42.47 6.29 -7.78
C PRO A 139 -41.41 5.33 -7.23
N GLY A 140 -40.63 4.64 -8.06
CA GLY A 140 -39.79 3.51 -7.62
C GLY A 140 -38.32 3.84 -7.34
N VAL A 141 -37.74 4.84 -8.02
CA VAL A 141 -36.28 5.04 -8.04
C VAL A 141 -35.76 5.97 -6.93
N GLN A 142 -36.57 6.91 -6.44
CA GLN A 142 -36.15 7.82 -5.36
C GLN A 142 -36.07 7.13 -4.00
N ALA A 143 -36.95 6.16 -3.70
CA ALA A 143 -36.93 5.44 -2.43
C ALA A 143 -35.65 4.61 -2.25
N GLN A 144 -35.18 3.96 -3.32
CA GLN A 144 -34.00 3.11 -3.26
C GLN A 144 -32.70 3.92 -3.10
N GLN A 145 -32.62 5.10 -3.70
CA GLN A 145 -31.46 5.98 -3.57
C GLN A 145 -31.40 6.68 -2.20
N ALA A 146 -32.56 7.07 -1.65
CA ALA A 146 -32.65 7.62 -0.28
C ALA A 146 -32.26 6.57 0.78
N GLN A 147 -32.68 5.32 0.61
CA GLN A 147 -32.36 4.25 1.56
C GLN A 147 -30.88 3.85 1.53
N GLN A 148 -30.24 3.91 0.36
CA GLN A 148 -28.81 3.62 0.23
C GLN A 148 -27.92 4.72 0.83
N MET A 149 -28.34 5.99 0.72
CA MET A 149 -27.65 7.11 1.37
C MET A 149 -27.81 7.07 2.91
N ALA A 150 -29.00 6.72 3.41
CA ALA A 150 -29.24 6.55 4.84
C ALA A 150 -28.40 5.41 5.43
N ALA A 151 -28.28 4.28 4.72
CA ALA A 151 -27.44 3.16 5.13
C ALA A 151 -25.94 3.53 5.14
N ALA A 152 -25.47 4.29 4.14
CA ALA A 152 -24.08 4.76 4.09
C ALA A 152 -23.75 5.75 5.22
N ALA A 153 -24.67 6.66 5.56
CA ALA A 153 -24.52 7.59 6.67
C ALA A 153 -24.47 6.88 8.03
N ALA A 154 -25.34 5.87 8.25
CA ALA A 154 -25.33 5.07 9.47
C ALA A 154 -24.02 4.26 9.62
N ALA A 155 -23.51 3.70 8.53
CA ALA A 155 -22.24 2.97 8.54
C ALA A 155 -21.04 3.87 8.87
N GLN A 156 -21.03 5.12 8.36
CA GLN A 156 -19.97 6.07 8.66
C GLN A 156 -19.97 6.50 10.14
N GLN A 157 -21.16 6.66 10.74
CA GLN A 157 -21.28 7.01 12.16
C GLN A 157 -20.85 5.87 13.08
N ALA A 158 -21.15 4.61 12.73
CA ALA A 158 -20.70 3.43 13.46
C ALA A 158 -19.17 3.26 13.40
N ALA A 159 -18.54 3.53 12.25
CA ALA A 159 -17.08 3.44 12.10
C ALA A 159 -16.35 4.46 12.99
N LEU A 160 -16.86 5.70 13.08
CA LEU A 160 -16.27 6.73 13.94
C LEU A 160 -16.35 6.36 15.43
N GLN A 161 -17.46 5.74 15.85
CA GLN A 161 -17.65 5.32 17.24
C GLN A 161 -16.72 4.16 17.62
N GLN A 162 -16.45 3.23 16.69
CA GLN A 162 -15.49 2.14 16.92
C GLN A 162 -14.05 2.66 17.05
N GLN A 163 -13.67 3.68 16.26
CA GLN A 163 -12.34 4.29 16.34
C GLN A 163 -12.14 5.08 17.64
N ALA A 164 -13.19 5.75 18.14
CA ALA A 164 -13.15 6.42 19.44
C ALA A 164 -13.02 5.44 20.63
N ALA A 165 -13.68 4.28 20.55
CA ALA A 165 -13.60 3.26 21.60
C ALA A 165 -12.20 2.65 21.74
N LEU A 166 -11.46 2.47 20.64
CA LEU A 166 -10.09 1.96 20.66
C LEU A 166 -9.09 2.98 21.22
N GLN A 167 -9.37 4.28 21.09
CA GLN A 167 -8.51 5.33 21.65
C GLN A 167 -8.58 5.39 23.18
N GLN A 168 -9.74 5.04 23.79
CA GLN A 168 -9.88 4.95 25.24
C GLN A 168 -9.23 3.72 25.88
N GLN A 169 -8.80 2.73 25.09
CA GLN A 169 -8.06 1.57 25.62
C GLN A 169 -6.54 1.75 25.58
N GLN A 170 -6.03 2.91 25.16
CA GLN A 170 -4.59 3.20 25.29
C GLN A 170 -4.23 3.64 26.72
N VAL A 171 -3.43 2.77 27.33
CA VAL A 171 -2.63 2.88 28.56
C VAL A 171 -2.24 4.33 28.91
N PRO A 172 -2.25 4.73 30.21
CA PRO A 172 -1.92 6.09 30.61
C PRO A 172 -0.56 6.52 30.08
N ARG A 173 -0.54 7.66 29.40
CA ARG A 173 0.68 8.31 28.91
C ARG A 173 1.64 8.55 30.10
N PRO A 174 2.88 8.03 30.09
CA PRO A 174 3.84 8.31 31.15
C PRO A 174 4.16 9.82 31.17
N PRO A 175 4.36 10.42 32.36
CA PRO A 175 4.62 11.85 32.47
C PRO A 175 5.94 12.22 31.80
N HIS A 176 5.95 13.41 31.21
CA HIS A 176 7.10 14.02 30.55
C HIS A 176 8.30 14.15 31.52
N PRO A 177 9.54 13.93 31.05
CA PRO A 177 10.73 14.26 31.83
C PRO A 177 10.88 15.78 32.02
N PRO A 178 11.48 16.24 33.13
CA PRO A 178 11.59 17.66 33.44
C PRO A 178 12.51 18.38 32.45
N ALA A 179 12.13 19.61 32.11
CA ALA A 179 12.99 20.53 31.38
C ALA A 179 14.23 20.85 32.22
N TYR A 180 15.42 20.57 31.69
CA TYR A 180 16.69 20.92 32.32
C TYR A 180 16.78 22.45 32.48
N PRO A 181 17.25 22.96 33.64
CA PRO A 181 17.40 24.39 33.84
C PRO A 181 18.56 24.95 33.01
N ALA A 182 18.35 26.16 32.51
CA ALA A 182 19.31 26.95 31.77
C ALA A 182 20.57 27.22 32.60
N ALA A 183 21.71 26.65 32.17
CA ALA A 183 23.02 27.13 32.59
C ALA A 183 23.45 28.25 31.62
N GLY A 184 23.30 29.50 32.06
CA GLY A 184 24.13 30.61 31.57
C GLY A 184 25.39 30.77 32.43
N PRO A 185 26.23 31.78 32.18
CA PRO A 185 26.42 32.55 30.97
C PRO A 185 27.86 32.43 30.41
N ARG A 186 28.02 32.96 29.19
CA ARG A 186 29.30 33.19 28.54
C ARG A 186 30.14 34.26 29.27
N ARG A 187 31.46 34.04 29.17
CA ARG A 187 32.60 34.98 29.26
C ARG A 187 33.15 35.32 30.63
#